data_AF-A0AAE4YQ83-F1
#
_entry.id   AF-A0AAE4YQ83-F1
#
_cell.length_a   1.000
_cell.length_b   1.000
_cell.length_c   1.000
_cell.angle_alpha   90.00
_cell.angle_beta   90.00
_cell.angle_gamma   90.00
#
_symmetry.space_group_name_H-M   'P 1'
#
loop_
_entity.id
_entity.type
_entity.pdbx_description
1 polymer ?
#
loop_
_entity_poly.entity_id
_entity_poly.type
_entity_poly.pdbx_seq_one_letter_code
_entity_poly.pdbx_strand_id
1 'polypeptide(L)'
;MSGRIRITARRKGVAAIAAAAFFVVPASTFGAACKQEQAVYVDRDGAYELRFAPLNSPSAAASNQFKVSALKTPVVMEGYVMPSEDPVRAIGILMFNCPEGDATGADLNACTVWQGAVYGMDAEGEMDNLQPEGAEAAEKLVLPGLGPAIRESSAWGEGKAVVAPWDVLTFKECAT
;
A
#
# COMPACT_ATOMS: atom_id res chain seq x y z
N MET A 1 38.64 -78.65 -29.69
CA MET A 1 38.42 -77.88 -30.94
C MET A 1 38.15 -76.43 -30.57
N SER A 2 39.03 -75.55 -31.05
CA SER A 2 39.14 -74.14 -30.69
C SER A 2 38.09 -73.28 -31.39
N GLY A 3 37.48 -72.33 -30.67
CA GLY A 3 36.38 -71.51 -31.16
C GLY A 3 36.47 -70.04 -30.73
N ARG A 4 37.11 -69.24 -31.59
CA ARG A 4 36.90 -67.82 -31.93
C ARG A 4 37.01 -66.73 -30.85
N ILE A 5 38.01 -65.88 -31.07
CA ILE A 5 38.18 -64.50 -30.60
C ILE A 5 37.07 -63.59 -31.16
N ARG A 6 36.56 -62.65 -30.34
CA ARG A 6 36.03 -61.35 -30.78
C ARG A 6 36.43 -60.23 -29.82
N ILE A 7 36.63 -59.06 -30.41
CA ILE A 7 37.36 -57.88 -29.95
C ILE A 7 36.39 -56.80 -29.42
N THR A 8 36.89 -55.95 -28.51
CA THR A 8 36.38 -54.61 -28.09
C THR A 8 35.00 -54.56 -27.41
N ALA A 9 34.71 -53.71 -26.42
CA ALA A 9 35.11 -52.32 -26.23
C ALA A 9 35.02 -51.89 -24.76
N ARG A 10 35.89 -50.95 -24.41
CA ARG A 10 35.99 -50.23 -23.13
C ARG A 10 34.79 -49.28 -22.98
N ARG A 11 34.07 -49.34 -21.87
CA ARG A 11 33.23 -48.23 -21.39
C ARG A 11 33.36 -48.14 -19.87
N LYS A 12 34.18 -47.19 -19.40
CA LYS A 12 34.22 -46.80 -17.98
C LYS A 12 32.96 -45.98 -17.72
N GLY A 13 31.99 -46.55 -17.02
CA GLY A 13 30.82 -45.82 -16.53
C GLY A 13 31.23 -44.95 -15.36
N VAL A 14 31.20 -43.64 -15.54
CA VAL A 14 31.21 -42.67 -14.43
C VAL A 14 29.78 -42.61 -13.93
N ALA A 15 29.53 -43.14 -12.72
CA ALA A 15 28.26 -43.00 -12.05
C ALA A 15 28.18 -41.57 -11.47
N ALA A 16 27.36 -40.71 -12.09
CA ALA A 16 27.03 -39.41 -11.55
C ALA A 16 25.92 -39.58 -10.50
N ILE A 17 26.25 -39.35 -9.22
CA ILE A 17 25.27 -39.28 -8.13
C ILE A 17 24.65 -37.88 -8.22
N ALA A 18 23.39 -37.79 -8.66
CA ALA A 18 22.62 -36.55 -8.65
C ALA A 18 22.08 -36.31 -7.23
N ALA A 19 22.68 -35.37 -6.49
CA ALA A 19 22.13 -34.87 -5.24
C ALA A 19 21.01 -33.87 -5.57
N ALA A 20 19.76 -34.28 -5.36
CA ALA A 20 18.61 -33.39 -5.44
C ALA A 20 18.60 -32.50 -4.18
N ALA A 21 19.06 -31.25 -4.31
CA ALA A 21 18.87 -30.24 -3.28
C ALA A 21 17.39 -29.81 -3.27
N PHE A 22 16.65 -30.28 -2.27
CA PHE A 22 15.33 -29.75 -1.96
C PHE A 22 15.50 -28.32 -1.42
N PHE A 23 15.32 -27.32 -2.28
CA PHE A 23 15.09 -25.96 -1.83
C PHE A 23 13.71 -25.92 -1.18
N VAL A 24 13.68 -25.89 0.15
CA VAL A 24 12.47 -25.54 0.90
C VAL A 24 12.22 -24.07 0.62
N VAL A 25 11.33 -23.77 -0.33
CA VAL A 25 10.79 -22.43 -0.50
C VAL A 25 9.98 -22.14 0.75
N PRO A 26 10.28 -21.08 1.53
CA PRO A 26 9.38 -20.67 2.59
C PRO A 26 8.05 -20.33 1.95
N ALA A 27 7.03 -21.15 2.22
CA ALA A 27 5.66 -20.77 1.92
C ALA A 27 5.38 -19.55 2.80
N SER A 28 5.22 -18.39 2.17
CA SER A 28 4.63 -17.23 2.82
C SER A 28 3.29 -17.69 3.38
N THR A 29 3.22 -17.85 4.69
CA THR A 29 1.94 -18.06 5.36
C THR A 29 1.13 -16.81 5.04
N PHE A 30 0.10 -16.95 4.20
CA PHE A 30 -0.93 -15.94 4.07
C PHE A 30 -1.47 -15.72 5.48
N GLY A 31 -1.01 -14.64 6.13
CA GLY A 31 -1.69 -14.08 7.28
C GLY A 31 -3.15 -13.88 6.91
N ALA A 32 -4.04 -13.92 7.89
CA ALA A 32 -5.45 -13.61 7.66
C ALA A 32 -5.59 -12.45 6.67
N ALA A 33 -6.43 -12.65 5.66
CA ALA A 33 -6.56 -11.74 4.53
C ALA A 33 -6.77 -10.31 5.08
N CYS A 34 -5.80 -9.43 4.79
CA CYS A 34 -5.67 -8.15 5.46
C CYS A 34 -6.87 -7.29 5.13
N LYS A 35 -7.59 -6.79 6.12
CA LYS A 35 -8.70 -5.87 5.84
C LYS A 35 -8.19 -4.46 5.59
N GLN A 36 -8.86 -3.73 4.71
CA GLN A 36 -8.43 -2.39 4.28
C GLN A 36 -8.25 -1.45 5.47
N GLU A 37 -9.11 -1.53 6.48
CA GLU A 37 -9.07 -0.76 7.74
C GLU A 37 -7.90 -1.10 8.67
N GLN A 38 -7.19 -2.19 8.39
CA GLN A 38 -5.99 -2.62 9.12
C GLN A 38 -4.72 -2.39 8.29
N ALA A 39 -4.84 -2.02 7.01
CA ALA A 39 -3.70 -2.02 6.11
C ALA A 39 -2.77 -0.82 6.33
N VAL A 40 -1.47 -1.08 6.15
CA VAL A 40 -0.40 -0.09 6.20
C VAL A 40 0.32 -0.07 4.85
N TYR A 41 0.54 1.12 4.33
CA TYR A 41 1.18 1.37 3.05
C TYR A 41 2.37 2.30 3.22
N VAL A 42 3.38 2.12 2.36
CA VAL A 42 4.58 2.94 2.36
C VAL A 42 4.83 3.51 0.96
N ASP A 43 5.31 4.75 0.89
CA ASP A 43 5.77 5.28 -0.39
C ASP A 43 7.07 4.60 -0.84
N ARG A 44 7.41 4.74 -2.13
CA ARG A 44 8.59 4.10 -2.72
C ARG A 44 9.89 4.37 -1.96
N ASP A 45 10.04 5.57 -1.41
CA ASP A 45 11.28 6.01 -0.77
C ASP A 45 11.28 5.80 0.76
N GLY A 46 10.19 5.27 1.33
CA GLY A 46 10.07 4.99 2.77
C GLY A 46 10.08 6.24 3.64
N ALA A 47 9.70 7.39 3.08
CA ALA A 47 9.61 8.66 3.79
C ALA A 47 8.23 8.90 4.41
N TYR A 48 7.19 8.28 3.86
CA TYR A 48 5.80 8.41 4.28
C TYR A 48 5.14 7.05 4.47
N GLU A 49 4.33 6.96 5.51
CA GLU A 49 3.46 5.80 5.79
C GLU A 49 2.01 6.25 5.79
N LEU A 50 1.14 5.50 5.12
CA LEU A 50 -0.31 5.63 5.20
C LEU A 50 -0.86 4.43 5.97
N ARG A 51 -1.56 4.67 7.07
CA ARG A 51 -2.14 3.64 7.93
C ARG A 51 -3.64 3.83 8.00
N PHE A 52 -4.41 2.81 7.61
CA PHE A 52 -5.83 2.82 7.85
C PHE A 52 -6.17 2.51 9.31
N ALA A 53 -7.37 2.92 9.72
CA ALA A 53 -7.97 2.57 10.99
C ALA A 53 -9.47 2.30 10.80
N PRO A 54 -10.06 1.44 11.66
CA PRO A 54 -11.51 1.22 11.64
C PRO A 54 -12.27 2.52 11.92
N LEU A 55 -13.40 2.71 11.23
CA LEU A 55 -14.27 3.88 11.45
C LEU A 55 -14.98 3.85 12.80
N ASN A 56 -15.09 2.67 13.43
CA ASN A 56 -15.70 2.46 14.74
C ASN A 56 -17.17 2.95 14.85
N SER A 57 -17.84 3.17 13.72
CA SER A 57 -19.24 3.59 13.66
C SER A 57 -19.88 3.15 12.33
N PRO A 58 -20.97 2.37 12.35
CA PRO A 58 -21.70 2.01 11.13
C PRO A 58 -22.46 3.19 10.50
N SER A 59 -22.52 4.34 11.19
CA SER A 59 -23.15 5.57 10.70
C SER A 59 -22.14 6.59 10.15
N ALA A 60 -20.87 6.21 10.02
CA ALA A 60 -19.87 7.06 9.40
C ALA A 60 -20.22 7.28 7.91
N ALA A 61 -20.14 8.54 7.47
CA ALA A 61 -20.31 8.88 6.05
C ALA A 61 -19.09 8.49 5.19
N ALA A 62 -17.93 8.31 5.84
CA ALA A 62 -16.73 7.83 5.20
C ALA A 62 -16.80 6.32 4.95
N SER A 63 -16.19 5.84 3.87
CA SER A 63 -15.96 4.42 3.59
C SER A 63 -14.66 3.90 4.19
N ASN A 64 -13.70 4.79 4.46
CA ASN A 64 -12.42 4.47 5.10
C ASN A 64 -11.90 5.68 5.89
N GLN A 65 -11.11 5.42 6.93
CA GLN A 65 -10.29 6.42 7.63
C GLN A 65 -8.82 5.98 7.61
N PHE A 66 -7.92 6.95 7.44
CA PHE A 66 -6.50 6.71 7.44
C PHE A 66 -5.71 7.88 8.02
N LYS A 67 -4.43 7.64 8.30
CA LYS A 67 -3.45 8.68 8.66
C LYS A 67 -2.25 8.60 7.74
N VAL A 68 -1.74 9.75 7.32
CA VAL A 68 -0.48 9.86 6.59
C VAL A 68 0.57 10.46 7.53
N SER A 69 1.64 9.72 7.78
CA SER A 69 2.74 10.14 8.65
C SER A 69 4.00 10.37 7.84
N ALA A 70 4.64 11.53 8.04
CA ALA A 70 5.99 11.76 7.57
C ALA A 70 6.97 11.19 8.59
N LEU A 71 7.55 10.02 8.32
CA LEU A 71 8.17 9.15 9.34
C LEU A 71 9.33 9.77 10.14
N LYS A 72 9.96 10.83 9.63
CA LYS A 72 11.09 11.52 10.29
C LYS A 72 10.71 12.84 10.95
N THR A 73 9.41 13.14 11.03
CA THR A 73 8.90 14.39 11.59
C THR A 73 7.70 14.08 12.51
N PRO A 74 7.24 15.04 13.32
CA PRO A 74 6.02 14.87 14.09
C PRO A 74 4.75 15.08 13.24
N VAL A 75 4.86 15.30 11.92
CA VAL A 75 3.72 15.62 11.06
C VAL A 75 2.90 14.36 10.80
N VAL A 76 1.65 14.40 11.27
CA VAL A 76 0.63 13.38 11.01
C VAL A 76 -0.61 14.10 10.48
N MET A 77 -1.13 13.61 9.36
CA MET A 77 -2.31 14.16 8.69
C MET A 77 -3.43 13.12 8.75
N GLU A 78 -4.66 13.59 8.92
CA GLU A 78 -5.84 12.73 9.03
C GLU A 78 -6.58 12.68 7.70
N GLY A 79 -6.91 11.48 7.27
CA GLY A 79 -7.51 11.20 5.97
C GLY A 79 -8.83 10.46 6.10
N TYR A 80 -9.76 10.82 5.24
CA TYR A 80 -11.06 10.15 5.12
C TYR A 80 -11.33 9.90 3.64
N VAL A 81 -11.92 8.75 3.32
CA VAL A 81 -12.45 8.46 1.98
C VAL A 81 -13.96 8.49 2.05
N MET A 82 -14.59 9.26 1.18
CA MET A 82 -16.04 9.36 1.06
C MET A 82 -16.45 8.98 -0.37
N PRO A 83 -17.56 8.24 -0.54
CA PRO A 83 -18.12 8.03 -1.86
C PRO A 83 -18.68 9.35 -2.40
N SER A 84 -18.32 9.72 -3.63
CA SER A 84 -19.02 10.79 -4.35
C SER A 84 -20.39 10.34 -4.82
N GLU A 85 -21.22 11.32 -5.13
CA GLU A 85 -22.43 11.08 -5.90
C GLU A 85 -22.11 10.93 -7.40
N ASP A 86 -23.04 10.30 -8.11
CA ASP A 86 -23.04 9.89 -9.52
C ASP A 86 -22.00 10.58 -10.47
N PRO A 87 -21.03 9.83 -11.04
CA PRO A 87 -20.75 8.42 -10.77
C PRO A 87 -20.06 8.24 -9.42
N VAL A 88 -20.30 7.10 -8.77
CA VAL A 88 -19.65 6.78 -7.50
C VAL A 88 -18.13 6.71 -7.69
N ARG A 89 -17.42 7.57 -6.96
CA ARG A 89 -15.95 7.59 -6.86
C ARG A 89 -15.54 7.59 -5.40
N ALA A 90 -14.47 6.87 -5.08
CA ALA A 90 -13.82 7.00 -3.78
C ALA A 90 -13.03 8.32 -3.78
N ILE A 91 -13.50 9.33 -3.04
CA ILE A 91 -12.83 10.62 -2.91
C ILE A 91 -12.19 10.71 -1.54
N GLY A 92 -10.87 10.81 -1.52
CA GLY A 92 -10.08 11.06 -0.33
C GLY A 92 -9.97 12.56 -0.04
N ILE A 93 -9.99 12.89 1.25
CA ILE A 93 -9.62 14.21 1.78
C ILE A 93 -8.57 13.97 2.85
N LEU A 94 -7.47 14.71 2.79
CA LEU A 94 -6.38 14.71 3.77
C LEU A 94 -6.30 16.08 4.43
N MET A 95 -6.28 16.09 5.75
CA MET A 95 -6.43 17.27 6.60
C MET A 95 -5.30 17.32 7.62
N PHE A 96 -4.89 18.53 8.00
CA PHE A 96 -3.87 18.73 9.02
C PHE A 96 -4.31 19.78 10.03
N ASN A 97 -4.46 19.39 11.30
CA ASN A 97 -4.84 20.27 12.40
C ASN A 97 -6.09 21.13 12.10
N CYS A 98 -7.09 20.53 11.45
CA CYS A 98 -8.35 21.22 11.21
C CYS A 98 -9.11 21.49 12.51
N PRO A 99 -9.72 22.68 12.66
CA PRO A 99 -10.51 22.99 13.84
C PRO A 99 -11.77 22.11 13.89
N GLU A 100 -12.12 21.67 15.10
CA GLU A 100 -13.37 20.96 15.37
C GLU A 100 -14.50 21.93 15.73
N GLY A 101 -15.76 21.51 15.55
CA GLY A 101 -16.94 22.30 15.92
C GLY A 101 -17.33 23.31 14.85
N ASP A 102 -17.47 24.59 15.25
CA ASP A 102 -17.94 25.68 14.39
C ASP A 102 -16.85 26.18 13.41
N ALA A 103 -16.29 25.27 12.62
CA ALA A 103 -15.35 25.59 11.55
C ALA A 103 -16.09 26.14 10.33
N THR A 104 -15.60 27.23 9.76
CA THR A 104 -16.12 27.75 8.49
C THR A 104 -15.55 26.96 7.30
N GLY A 105 -16.18 27.07 6.13
CA GLY A 105 -15.62 26.48 4.91
C GLY A 105 -14.22 27.03 4.57
N ALA A 106 -13.92 28.28 4.93
CA ALA A 106 -12.59 28.84 4.75
C ALA A 106 -11.56 28.18 5.68
N ASP A 107 -11.94 27.91 6.92
CA ASP A 107 -11.07 27.22 7.88
C ASP A 107 -10.76 25.80 7.42
N LEU A 108 -11.79 25.07 6.97
CA LEU A 108 -11.64 23.71 6.44
C LEU A 108 -10.76 23.68 5.18
N ASN A 109 -10.93 24.64 4.27
CA ASN A 109 -10.09 24.76 3.07
C ASN A 109 -8.63 25.06 3.43
N ALA A 110 -8.37 25.88 4.45
CA ALA A 110 -7.03 26.27 4.85
C ALA A 110 -6.23 25.12 5.50
N CYS A 111 -6.92 24.18 6.15
CA CYS A 111 -6.32 23.03 6.81
C CYS A 111 -6.42 21.73 5.97
N THR A 112 -7.14 21.76 4.84
CA THR A 112 -7.16 20.67 3.86
C THR A 112 -5.85 20.66 3.08
N VAL A 113 -5.13 19.56 3.18
CA VAL A 113 -3.85 19.34 2.49
C VAL A 113 -4.06 18.84 1.08
N TRP A 114 -4.94 17.85 0.91
CA TRP A 114 -5.18 17.20 -0.38
C TRP A 114 -6.62 16.73 -0.48
N GLN A 115 -7.17 16.78 -1.69
CA GLN A 115 -8.45 16.17 -2.00
C GLN A 115 -8.39 15.60 -3.43
N GLY A 116 -8.80 14.35 -3.59
CA GLY A 116 -8.73 13.69 -4.90
C GLY A 116 -9.30 12.28 -4.89
N ALA A 117 -9.34 11.65 -6.06
CA ALA A 117 -9.75 10.26 -6.17
C ALA A 117 -8.74 9.32 -5.48
N VAL A 118 -9.23 8.24 -4.89
CA VAL A 118 -8.41 7.18 -4.29
C VAL A 118 -8.73 5.87 -5.00
N TYR A 119 -7.70 5.25 -5.54
CA TYR A 119 -7.82 3.96 -6.20
C TYR A 119 -7.07 2.88 -5.43
N GLY A 120 -7.66 1.69 -5.38
CA GLY A 120 -6.96 0.46 -5.06
C GLY A 120 -6.46 -0.17 -6.35
N MET A 121 -5.28 -0.79 -6.28
CA MET A 121 -4.74 -1.64 -7.33
C MET A 121 -4.48 -3.03 -6.76
N ASP A 122 -4.91 -4.06 -7.48
CA ASP A 122 -4.68 -5.46 -7.10
C ASP A 122 -3.32 -5.99 -7.58
N ALA A 123 -3.10 -7.30 -7.39
CA ALA A 123 -1.83 -7.96 -7.73
C ALA A 123 -1.63 -8.06 -9.25
N GLU A 124 -2.72 -8.12 -10.01
CA GLU A 124 -2.77 -8.16 -11.47
C GLU A 124 -2.52 -6.77 -12.08
N GLY A 125 -2.62 -5.71 -11.26
CA GLY A 125 -2.44 -4.32 -11.66
C GLY A 125 -3.73 -3.67 -12.17
N GLU A 126 -4.89 -4.29 -11.96
CA GLU A 126 -6.19 -3.70 -12.25
C GLU A 126 -6.49 -2.64 -11.20
N MET A 127 -7.07 -1.52 -11.65
CA MET A 127 -7.41 -0.39 -10.80
C MET A 127 -8.91 -0.22 -10.69
N ASP A 128 -9.39 -0.01 -9.47
CA ASP A 128 -10.77 0.36 -9.19
C ASP A 128 -10.82 1.42 -8.08
N ASN A 129 -11.99 1.99 -7.82
CA ASN A 129 -12.25 2.73 -6.59
C ASN A 129 -11.71 1.96 -5.39
N LEU A 130 -11.12 2.67 -4.43
CA LEU A 130 -10.77 2.05 -3.16
C LEU A 130 -12.02 1.44 -2.51
N GLN A 131 -11.94 0.15 -2.18
CA GLN A 131 -13.01 -0.57 -1.53
C GLN A 131 -13.19 -0.08 -0.08
N PRO A 132 -14.41 -0.15 0.49
CA PRO A 132 -14.68 0.28 1.86
C PRO A 132 -13.97 -0.59 2.91
N GLU A 133 -14.00 -0.17 4.18
CA GLU A 133 -13.60 -1.02 5.30
C GLU A 133 -14.34 -2.39 5.28
N GLY A 134 -13.66 -3.42 5.74
CA GLY A 134 -14.05 -4.83 5.71
C GLY A 134 -13.68 -5.57 4.42
N ALA A 135 -13.40 -4.83 3.34
CA ALA A 135 -12.87 -5.40 2.10
C ALA A 135 -11.40 -5.82 2.26
N GLU A 136 -10.94 -6.66 1.34
CA GLU A 136 -9.51 -7.00 1.24
C GLU A 136 -8.70 -5.74 0.93
N ALA A 137 -7.55 -5.63 1.60
CA ALA A 137 -6.62 -4.53 1.38
C ALA A 137 -6.09 -4.57 -0.06
N ALA A 138 -6.10 -3.42 -0.72
CA ALA A 138 -5.45 -3.28 -2.02
C ALA A 138 -3.93 -3.53 -1.90
N GLU A 139 -3.30 -4.06 -2.95
CA GLU A 139 -1.84 -4.26 -3.01
C GLU A 139 -1.10 -2.92 -3.11
N LYS A 140 -1.69 -1.97 -3.84
CA LYS A 140 -1.20 -0.59 -3.90
C LYS A 140 -2.36 0.40 -3.83
N LEU A 141 -2.06 1.56 -3.29
CA LEU A 141 -2.91 2.73 -3.40
C LEU A 141 -2.39 3.67 -4.46
N VAL A 142 -3.30 4.31 -5.17
CA VAL A 142 -2.99 5.43 -6.05
C VAL A 142 -3.77 6.65 -5.56
N LEU A 143 -3.03 7.69 -5.16
CA LEU A 143 -3.52 8.98 -4.68
C LEU A 143 -2.96 10.10 -5.58
N PRO A 144 -3.62 10.39 -6.71
CA PRO A 144 -3.11 11.35 -7.68
C PRO A 144 -2.88 12.74 -7.08
N GLY A 145 -1.70 13.31 -7.30
CA GLY A 145 -1.34 14.65 -6.84
C GLY A 145 -1.07 14.78 -5.35
N LEU A 146 -0.96 13.67 -4.61
CA LEU A 146 -0.66 13.69 -3.18
C LEU A 146 0.69 14.34 -2.88
N GLY A 147 1.73 14.01 -3.66
CA GLY A 147 3.07 14.54 -3.46
C GLY A 147 3.15 16.06 -3.53
N PRO A 148 2.71 16.70 -4.64
CA PRO A 148 2.65 18.15 -4.77
C PRO A 148 1.83 18.82 -3.67
N ALA A 149 0.67 18.25 -3.31
CA ALA A 149 -0.21 18.79 -2.29
C ALA A 149 0.44 18.81 -0.90
N ILE A 150 1.09 17.71 -0.51
CA ILE A 150 1.86 17.65 0.75
C ILE A 150 3.02 18.64 0.73
N ARG A 151 3.73 18.80 -0.38
CA ARG A 151 4.89 19.71 -0.45
C ARG A 151 4.51 21.18 -0.17
N GLU A 152 3.34 21.59 -0.64
CA GLU A 152 2.82 22.95 -0.49
C GLU A 152 1.98 23.15 0.79
N SER A 153 1.80 22.10 1.59
CA SER A 153 1.02 22.12 2.82
C SER A 153 1.57 23.09 3.87
N SER A 154 0.67 23.73 4.61
CA SER A 154 1.00 24.48 5.83
C SER A 154 1.53 23.61 6.98
N ALA A 155 1.45 22.28 6.85
CA ALA A 155 1.94 21.33 7.85
C ALA A 155 3.44 21.46 8.16
N TRP A 156 4.19 22.14 7.28
CA TRP A 156 5.63 22.36 7.40
C TRP A 156 5.99 23.72 8.03
N GLY A 157 5.00 24.49 8.49
CA GLY A 157 5.18 25.82 9.05
C GLY A 157 5.65 26.82 8.00
N GLU A 158 6.68 27.61 8.32
CA GLU A 158 7.31 28.54 7.36
C GLU A 158 8.14 27.81 6.29
N GLY A 159 8.39 26.51 6.47
CA GLY A 159 9.12 25.66 5.52
C GLY A 159 8.21 24.95 4.50
N LYS A 160 8.84 24.19 3.60
CA LYS A 160 8.16 23.24 2.70
C LYS A 160 8.66 21.83 2.97
N ALA A 161 7.89 20.82 2.57
CA ALA A 161 8.40 19.45 2.59
C ALA A 161 9.65 19.36 1.70
N VAL A 162 10.75 18.85 2.26
CA VAL A 162 11.99 18.60 1.50
C VAL A 162 11.84 17.31 0.67
N VAL A 163 11.02 16.37 1.15
CA VAL A 163 10.68 15.11 0.49
C VAL A 163 9.16 15.04 0.41
N ALA A 164 8.63 14.76 -0.78
CA ALA A 164 7.21 14.53 -1.00
C ALA A 164 6.97 13.04 -1.26
N PRO A 165 5.83 12.47 -0.84
CA PRO A 165 5.53 11.08 -1.19
C PRO A 165 5.30 10.94 -2.69
N TRP A 166 5.48 9.72 -3.17
CA TRP A 166 4.96 9.29 -4.45
C TRP A 166 3.44 9.18 -4.39
N ASP A 167 2.78 9.35 -5.54
CA ASP A 167 1.33 9.17 -5.64
C ASP A 167 0.91 7.70 -5.53
N VAL A 168 1.87 6.76 -5.59
CA VAL A 168 1.62 5.32 -5.44
C VAL A 168 2.29 4.82 -4.16
N LEU A 169 1.50 4.21 -3.28
CA LEU A 169 1.96 3.61 -2.03
C LEU A 169 1.76 2.09 -2.10
N THR A 170 2.72 1.33 -1.59
CA THR A 170 2.71 -0.13 -1.65
C THR A 170 2.33 -0.70 -0.30
N PHE A 171 1.50 -1.75 -0.29
CA PHE A 171 1.16 -2.49 0.90
C PHE A 171 2.42 -2.98 1.61
N LYS A 172 2.48 -2.78 2.93
CA LYS A 172 3.62 -3.10 3.78
C LYS A 172 3.27 -4.21 4.76
N GLU A 173 2.20 -4.02 5.51
CA GLU A 173 1.79 -4.93 6.59
C GLU A 173 0.35 -4.64 7.03
N CYS A 174 -0.23 -5.57 7.81
CA CYS A 174 -1.44 -5.30 8.58
C CYS A 174 -1.06 -4.78 9.96
N ALA A 175 -1.73 -3.70 10.39
CA ALA A 175 -1.77 -3.28 11.77
C ALA A 175 -2.43 -4.38 12.62
N THR A 176 -1.80 -4.68 13.75
CA THR A 176 -2.32 -5.60 14.79
C THR A 176 -3.29 -4.91 15.72
#